data_AF-A0A9R1M0B4-F1
#
_entry.id   AF-A0A9R1M0B4-F1
#
_cell.length_a   1.000
_cell.length_b   1.000
_cell.length_c   1.000
_cell.angle_alpha   90.00
_cell.angle_beta   90.00
_cell.angle_gamma   90.00
#
_symmetry.space_group_name_H-M   'P 1'
#
loop_
_entity.id
_entity.type
_entity.pdbx_description
1 polymer ?
#
loop_
_entity_poly.entity_id
_entity_poly.type
_entity_poly.pdbx_seq_one_letter_code
_entity_poly.pdbx_strand_id
1 'polypeptide(L)'
;MDAAAQAGRRRPSEVRAEGLMRGACAALATASALLMGLDTQTETVLLIRKKATVKDVHALWVLTAAAGAAAGYHLLHLLRCLYLGRFAHNPCRNSKALAWAFLLLDKGCAYVTFAATVAAAQACLIALDGAQALQWNKVCNIFTRFCQQVAGSLVCGGLAAAGTAVLSALSARNLFRLYPSLSHPHPHPHPHRSSSTK
;
A
#
# COMPACT_ATOMS: atom_id res chain seq x y z
N MET A 1 19.94 24.77 21.01
CA MET A 1 18.54 24.89 20.53
C MET A 1 18.24 23.81 19.48
N ASP A 2 18.84 22.62 19.59
CA ASP A 2 19.06 21.76 18.41
C ASP A 2 18.35 20.40 18.48
N ALA A 3 17.97 19.93 19.67
CA ALA A 3 17.30 18.63 19.82
C ALA A 3 15.86 18.62 19.27
N ALA A 4 15.10 19.70 19.49
CA ALA A 4 13.72 19.82 19.00
C ALA A 4 13.64 20.06 17.49
N ALA A 5 14.63 20.76 16.91
CA ALA A 5 14.73 20.98 15.47
C ALA A 5 15.19 19.72 14.70
N GLN A 6 16.00 18.87 15.34
CA GLN A 6 16.43 17.58 14.78
C GLN A 6 15.34 16.50 14.83
N ALA A 7 14.44 16.54 15.82
CA ALA A 7 13.38 15.53 15.99
C ALA A 7 12.40 15.42 14.81
N GLY A 8 12.22 16.51 14.05
CA GLY A 8 11.32 16.56 12.89
C GLY A 8 11.98 16.32 11.52
N ARG A 9 13.32 16.26 11.44
CA ARG A 9 14.04 16.21 10.15
C ARG A 9 14.38 14.75 9.80
N ARG A 10 13.72 14.20 8.78
CA ARG A 10 14.03 12.84 8.26
C ARG A 10 15.47 12.79 7.74
N ARG A 11 16.16 11.68 8.02
CA ARG A 11 17.51 11.46 7.48
C ARG A 11 17.41 11.21 5.97
N PRO A 12 18.40 11.62 5.16
CA PRO A 12 18.41 11.36 3.71
C PRO A 12 18.28 9.85 3.38
N SER A 13 18.84 8.98 4.23
CA SER A 13 18.72 7.52 4.09
C SER A 13 17.30 7.00 4.31
N GLU A 14 16.54 7.59 5.25
CA GLU A 14 15.14 7.21 5.51
C GLU A 14 14.26 7.58 4.31
N VAL A 15 14.48 8.76 3.72
CA VAL A 15 13.75 9.21 2.52
C VAL A 15 14.05 8.30 1.32
N ARG A 16 15.31 7.91 1.13
CA ARG A 16 15.70 6.96 0.07
C ARG A 16 15.08 5.59 0.30
N ALA A 17 15.13 5.06 1.52
CA ALA A 17 14.55 3.76 1.87
C ALA A 17 13.02 3.74 1.68
N GLU A 18 12.32 4.79 2.11
CA GLU A 18 10.87 4.95 1.88
C GLU A 18 10.54 5.02 0.39
N GLY A 19 11.33 5.76 -0.39
CA GLY A 19 11.19 5.81 -1.85
C GLY A 19 11.37 4.45 -2.52
N LEU A 20 12.42 3.71 -2.14
CA LEU A 20 12.68 2.36 -2.64
C LEU A 20 11.55 1.40 -2.28
N MET A 21 11.05 1.47 -1.04
CA MET A 21 9.94 0.63 -0.59
C MET A 21 8.64 0.94 -1.33
N ARG A 22 8.32 2.22 -1.56
CA ARG A 22 7.17 2.62 -2.40
C ARG A 22 7.32 2.14 -3.85
N GLY A 23 8.52 2.27 -4.42
CA GLY A 23 8.84 1.74 -5.75
C GLY A 23 8.64 0.23 -5.83
N ALA A 24 9.15 -0.52 -4.85
CA ALA A 24 8.98 -1.97 -4.76
C ALA A 24 7.50 -2.37 -4.62
N CYS A 25 6.73 -1.68 -3.75
CA CYS A 25 5.29 -1.93 -3.61
C CYS A 25 4.54 -1.66 -4.91
N ALA A 26 4.85 -0.57 -5.61
CA ALA A 26 4.26 -0.24 -6.91
C ALA A 26 4.58 -1.30 -7.97
N ALA A 27 5.85 -1.76 -8.02
CA ALA A 27 6.27 -2.81 -8.95
C ALA A 27 5.56 -4.14 -8.66
N LEU A 28 5.49 -4.55 -7.40
CA LEU A 28 4.80 -5.78 -6.98
C LEU A 28 3.29 -5.71 -7.26
N ALA A 29 2.64 -4.59 -6.97
CA ALA A 29 1.23 -4.39 -7.26
C ALA A 29 0.95 -4.37 -8.77
N THR A 30 1.82 -3.72 -9.55
CA THR A 30 1.73 -3.74 -11.02
C THR A 30 1.95 -5.16 -11.56
N ALA A 31 2.93 -5.90 -11.04
CA ALA A 31 3.17 -7.29 -11.42
C ALA A 31 1.96 -8.18 -11.09
N SER A 32 1.35 -8.03 -9.92
CA SER A 32 0.11 -8.74 -9.57
C SER A 32 -1.03 -8.40 -10.53
N ALA A 33 -1.25 -7.11 -10.81
CA ALA A 33 -2.28 -6.65 -11.75
C ALA A 33 -2.02 -7.13 -13.18
N LEU A 34 -0.76 -7.16 -13.65
CA LEU A 34 -0.39 -7.65 -14.97
C LEU A 34 -0.46 -9.17 -15.05
N LEU A 35 -0.06 -9.91 -14.01
CA LEU A 35 -0.18 -11.37 -13.99
C LEU A 35 -1.65 -11.78 -14.09
N MET A 36 -2.57 -11.06 -13.43
CA MET A 36 -4.02 -11.31 -13.55
C MET A 36 -4.64 -10.71 -14.81
N GLY A 37 -4.15 -9.55 -15.25
CA GLY A 37 -4.66 -8.80 -16.39
C GLY A 37 -4.18 -9.32 -17.75
N LEU A 38 -3.01 -9.94 -17.81
CA LEU A 38 -2.51 -10.62 -19.01
C LEU A 38 -3.07 -12.04 -19.11
N ASP A 39 -3.45 -12.63 -17.98
CA ASP A 39 -4.18 -13.90 -17.93
C ASP A 39 -5.65 -13.74 -18.37
N THR A 40 -6.18 -12.51 -18.44
CA THR A 40 -7.50 -12.20 -19.04
C THR A 40 -7.60 -12.37 -20.57
N GLN A 41 -6.57 -12.84 -21.26
CA GLN A 41 -6.64 -13.18 -22.69
C GLN A 41 -7.12 -14.64 -22.87
N THR A 42 -8.38 -14.77 -23.26
CA THR A 42 -8.97 -15.86 -24.08
C THR A 42 -8.09 -17.09 -24.33
N GLU A 43 -8.28 -18.16 -23.55
CA GLU A 43 -7.97 -19.52 -23.99
C GLU A 43 -9.27 -20.33 -24.04
N THR A 44 -9.80 -20.45 -25.26
CA THR A 44 -10.84 -21.40 -25.65
C THR A 44 -10.29 -22.83 -25.65
N VAL A 45 -10.26 -23.52 -24.50
CA VAL A 45 -9.84 -24.93 -24.44
C VAL A 45 -10.62 -25.60 -23.29
N LEU A 46 -11.84 -26.11 -23.46
CA LEU A 46 -12.20 -27.34 -24.19
C LEU A 46 -13.72 -27.39 -24.38
N LEU A 47 -14.21 -27.37 -25.63
CA LEU A 47 -15.41 -28.04 -26.21
C LEU A 47 -16.74 -28.15 -25.43
N ILE A 48 -16.88 -27.53 -24.27
CA ILE A 48 -18.11 -27.32 -23.53
C ILE A 48 -18.10 -25.84 -23.20
N ARG A 49 -19.02 -25.12 -23.82
CA ARG A 49 -19.31 -23.70 -23.57
C ARG A 49 -19.85 -23.50 -22.15
N LYS A 50 -19.05 -23.82 -21.12
CA LYS A 50 -19.23 -23.28 -19.78
C LYS A 50 -18.46 -21.98 -19.75
N LYS A 51 -19.20 -20.92 -20.02
CA LYS A 51 -18.82 -19.53 -19.84
C LYS A 51 -18.57 -19.28 -18.35
N ALA A 52 -17.41 -19.71 -17.83
CA ALA A 52 -16.85 -19.13 -16.61
C ALA A 52 -16.16 -17.85 -17.07
N THR A 53 -16.97 -16.80 -17.28
CA THR A 53 -16.44 -15.49 -17.65
C THR A 53 -15.56 -15.06 -16.49
N VAL A 54 -14.48 -14.32 -16.75
CA VAL A 54 -13.74 -13.52 -15.75
C VAL A 54 -14.63 -12.40 -15.12
N LYS A 55 -15.95 -12.51 -15.25
CA LYS A 55 -17.00 -11.78 -14.54
C LYS A 55 -17.64 -12.60 -13.40
N ASP A 56 -17.38 -13.90 -13.28
CA ASP A 56 -18.01 -14.79 -12.28
C ASP A 56 -17.18 -15.01 -11.01
N VAL A 57 -15.91 -14.60 -11.00
CA VAL A 57 -15.10 -14.51 -9.79
C VAL A 57 -14.78 -13.04 -9.53
N HIS A 58 -15.81 -12.31 -9.08
CA HIS A 58 -15.73 -10.91 -8.66
C HIS A 58 -14.49 -10.62 -7.80
N ALA A 59 -14.02 -11.59 -7.01
CA ALA A 59 -12.80 -11.50 -6.21
C ALA A 59 -11.52 -11.20 -7.03
N LEU A 60 -11.33 -11.82 -8.20
CA LEU A 60 -10.14 -11.61 -9.04
C LEU A 60 -10.15 -10.24 -9.73
N TRP A 61 -11.32 -9.80 -10.20
CA TRP A 61 -11.47 -8.45 -10.73
C TRP A 61 -11.20 -7.39 -9.65
N VAL A 62 -11.74 -7.60 -8.44
CA VAL A 62 -11.51 -6.72 -7.29
C VAL A 62 -10.02 -6.70 -6.93
N LEU A 63 -9.31 -7.83 -6.99
CA LEU A 63 -7.86 -7.88 -6.79
C LEU A 63 -7.10 -7.06 -7.83
N THR A 64 -7.41 -7.21 -9.11
CA THR A 64 -6.75 -6.43 -10.18
C THR A 64 -7.02 -4.94 -10.04
N ALA A 65 -8.26 -4.55 -9.76
CA ALA A 65 -8.62 -3.15 -9.54
C ALA A 65 -7.93 -2.56 -8.28
N ALA A 66 -7.92 -3.32 -7.18
CA ALA A 66 -7.23 -2.94 -5.94
C ALA A 66 -5.71 -2.78 -6.14
N ALA A 67 -5.07 -3.74 -6.80
CA ALA A 67 -3.65 -3.71 -7.09
C ALA A 67 -3.30 -2.54 -8.03
N GLY A 68 -4.12 -2.30 -9.06
CA GLY A 68 -3.95 -1.15 -9.96
C GLY A 68 -4.09 0.20 -9.25
N ALA A 69 -5.11 0.36 -8.40
CA ALA A 69 -5.30 1.57 -7.61
C ALA A 69 -4.14 1.82 -6.64
N ALA A 70 -3.69 0.77 -5.94
CA ALA A 70 -2.54 0.85 -5.04
C ALA A 70 -1.24 1.19 -5.77
N ALA A 71 -1.00 0.59 -6.94
CA ALA A 71 0.16 0.90 -7.78
C ALA A 71 0.14 2.37 -8.24
N GLY A 72 -1.02 2.84 -8.73
CA GLY A 72 -1.21 4.23 -9.15
C GLY A 72 -0.97 5.22 -8.01
N TYR A 73 -1.46 4.93 -6.80
CA TYR A 73 -1.20 5.75 -5.62
C TYR A 73 0.29 5.82 -5.28
N HIS A 74 0.98 4.68 -5.18
CA HIS A 74 2.40 4.63 -4.82
C HIS A 74 3.26 5.34 -5.87
N LEU A 75 2.94 5.18 -7.16
CA LEU A 75 3.61 5.87 -8.25
C LEU A 75 3.38 7.38 -8.23
N LEU A 76 2.14 7.82 -8.02
CA LEU A 76 1.80 9.24 -7.92
C LEU A 76 2.49 9.90 -6.73
N HIS A 77 2.57 9.20 -5.60
CA HIS A 77 3.30 9.68 -4.42
C HIS A 77 4.80 9.82 -4.70
N LEU A 78 5.40 8.81 -5.35
CA LEU A 78 6.81 8.84 -5.75
C LEU A 78 7.09 10.00 -6.72
N LEU A 79 6.23 10.15 -7.74
CA LEU A 79 6.33 11.21 -8.74
C LEU A 79 6.18 12.59 -8.10
N ARG A 80 5.22 12.78 -7.18
CA ARG A 80 5.06 14.04 -6.45
C ARG A 80 6.33 14.40 -5.68
N CYS A 81 6.95 13.44 -4.98
CA CYS A 81 8.19 13.66 -4.26
C CYS A 81 9.38 13.97 -5.19
N LEU A 82 9.50 13.29 -6.33
CA LEU A 82 10.59 13.49 -7.30
C LEU A 82 10.43 14.77 -8.12
N TYR A 83 9.21 15.03 -8.60
CA TYR A 83 8.87 16.16 -9.49
C TYR A 83 8.92 17.47 -8.72
N LEU A 84 8.20 17.58 -7.60
CA LEU A 84 8.29 18.78 -6.76
C LEU A 84 9.69 18.90 -6.12
N GLY A 85 10.34 17.77 -5.82
CA GLY A 85 11.75 17.63 -5.39
C GLY A 85 12.77 18.35 -6.27
N ARG A 86 12.56 18.30 -7.59
CA ARG A 86 13.45 18.91 -8.59
C ARG A 86 13.16 20.38 -8.87
N PHE A 87 11.90 20.81 -8.72
CA PHE A 87 11.48 22.16 -9.11
C PHE A 87 11.30 23.16 -7.95
N ALA A 88 11.14 22.68 -6.70
CA ALA A 88 10.90 23.55 -5.55
C ALA A 88 11.87 23.27 -4.39
N HIS A 89 12.36 24.33 -3.74
CA HIS A 89 13.35 24.27 -2.64
C HIS A 89 12.80 23.67 -1.32
N ASN A 90 11.55 23.21 -1.23
CA ASN A 90 11.04 22.50 -0.03
C ASN A 90 9.70 21.76 -0.27
N PRO A 91 9.68 20.74 -1.14
CA PRO A 91 8.44 20.14 -1.64
C PRO A 91 7.84 19.09 -0.70
N CYS A 92 8.67 18.55 0.20
CA CYS A 92 8.28 17.57 1.22
C CYS A 92 8.00 18.22 2.58
N ARG A 93 7.75 19.55 2.64
CA ARG A 93 7.27 20.19 3.87
C ARG A 93 5.83 19.73 4.12
N ASN A 94 5.72 18.66 4.90
CA ASN A 94 4.46 18.01 5.19
C ASN A 94 3.59 18.96 6.02
N SER A 95 2.52 19.51 5.43
CA SER A 95 1.48 20.11 6.26
C SER A 95 0.85 18.98 7.09
N LYS A 96 0.41 19.28 8.31
CA LYS A 96 -0.21 18.26 9.19
C LYS A 96 -1.35 17.52 8.48
N ALA A 97 -2.14 18.23 7.70
CA ALA A 97 -3.23 17.66 6.88
C ALA A 97 -2.71 16.67 5.83
N LEU A 98 -1.60 16.98 5.16
CA LEU A 98 -1.00 16.14 4.13
C LEU A 98 -0.38 14.87 4.73
N ALA A 99 0.19 14.97 5.93
CA ALA A 99 0.67 13.82 6.71
C ALA A 99 -0.48 12.85 7.06
N TRP A 100 -1.61 13.39 7.51
CA TRP A 100 -2.82 12.60 7.79
C TRP A 100 -3.39 11.95 6.52
N ALA A 101 -3.46 12.70 5.42
CA ALA A 101 -3.95 12.17 4.14
C ALA A 101 -3.11 10.97 3.66
N PHE A 102 -1.78 11.06 3.72
CA PHE A 102 -0.91 9.94 3.34
C PHE A 102 -1.03 8.75 4.28
N LEU A 103 -1.13 8.98 5.59
CA LEU A 103 -1.37 7.89 6.52
C LEU A 103 -2.66 7.13 6.19
N LEU A 104 -3.76 7.85 5.97
CA LEU A 104 -5.06 7.25 5.62
C LEU A 104 -4.99 6.49 4.30
N LEU A 105 -4.32 7.06 3.29
CA LEU A 105 -4.23 6.46 1.98
C LEU A 105 -3.31 5.22 1.97
N ASP A 106 -2.18 5.26 2.68
CA ASP A 106 -1.30 4.11 2.91
C ASP A 106 -2.04 3.00 3.66
N LYS A 107 -2.81 3.34 4.72
CA LYS A 107 -3.67 2.38 5.44
C LYS A 107 -4.71 1.75 4.50
N GLY A 108 -5.47 2.58 3.79
CA GLY A 108 -6.53 2.14 2.88
C GLY A 108 -6.01 1.18 1.81
N CYS A 109 -4.88 1.51 1.17
CA CYS A 109 -4.26 0.64 0.17
C CYS A 109 -3.84 -0.70 0.77
N ALA A 110 -3.23 -0.73 1.96
CA ALA A 110 -2.84 -1.96 2.63
C ALA A 110 -4.06 -2.86 2.91
N TYR A 111 -5.13 -2.31 3.47
CA TYR A 111 -6.35 -3.07 3.78
C TYR A 111 -7.01 -3.64 2.53
N VAL A 112 -7.19 -2.81 1.50
CA VAL A 112 -7.90 -3.23 0.28
C VAL A 112 -7.09 -4.27 -0.49
N THR A 113 -5.78 -4.10 -0.63
CA THR A 113 -4.91 -5.10 -1.29
C THR A 113 -4.84 -6.41 -0.51
N PHE A 114 -4.74 -6.35 0.82
CA PHE A 114 -4.76 -7.55 1.66
C PHE A 114 -6.10 -8.29 1.53
N ALA A 115 -7.22 -7.59 1.72
CA ALA A 115 -8.55 -8.17 1.65
C ALA A 115 -8.83 -8.81 0.28
N ALA A 116 -8.48 -8.12 -0.81
CA ALA A 116 -8.66 -8.65 -2.15
C ALA A 116 -7.76 -9.88 -2.42
N THR A 117 -6.52 -9.86 -1.90
CA THR A 117 -5.58 -11.00 -2.04
C THR A 117 -6.11 -12.22 -1.29
N VAL A 118 -6.61 -12.04 -0.07
CA VAL A 118 -7.19 -13.13 0.74
C VAL A 118 -8.46 -13.67 0.10
N ALA A 119 -9.35 -12.80 -0.38
CA ALA A 119 -10.58 -13.22 -1.07
C ALA A 119 -10.26 -14.03 -2.34
N ALA A 120 -9.27 -13.59 -3.13
CA ALA A 120 -8.80 -14.33 -4.29
C ALA A 120 -8.16 -15.67 -3.89
N ALA A 121 -7.33 -15.70 -2.85
CA ALA A 121 -6.74 -16.93 -2.33
C ALA A 121 -7.80 -17.94 -1.87
N GLN A 122 -8.84 -17.49 -1.17
CA GLN A 122 -9.97 -18.34 -0.77
C GLN A 122 -10.70 -18.92 -1.99
N ALA A 123 -10.99 -18.10 -3.01
CA ALA A 123 -11.59 -18.56 -4.25
C ALA A 123 -10.71 -19.61 -4.95
N CYS A 124 -9.38 -19.42 -4.97
CA CYS A 124 -8.44 -20.38 -5.51
C CYS A 124 -8.40 -21.69 -4.71
N LEU A 125 -8.42 -21.64 -3.38
CA LEU A 125 -8.45 -22.83 -2.53
C LEU A 125 -9.70 -23.67 -2.80
N ILE A 126 -10.87 -23.03 -2.93
CA ILE A 126 -12.13 -23.72 -3.29
C ILE A 126 -12.01 -24.39 -4.67
N ALA A 127 -11.33 -23.75 -5.63
CA ALA A 127 -11.10 -24.31 -6.96
C ALA A 127 -10.04 -25.44 -6.98
N LEU A 128 -9.10 -25.44 -6.02
CA LEU A 128 -8.03 -26.42 -5.88
C LEU A 128 -8.49 -27.72 -5.21
N ASP A 129 -9.28 -27.61 -4.14
CA ASP A 129 -9.67 -28.77 -3.34
C ASP A 129 -10.54 -29.75 -4.12
N GLY A 130 -11.35 -29.27 -5.07
CA GLY A 130 -12.16 -30.10 -5.94
C GLY A 130 -13.23 -30.89 -5.18
N ALA A 131 -14.51 -30.58 -5.40
CA ALA A 131 -15.57 -31.31 -4.73
C ALA A 131 -15.83 -32.66 -5.44
N GLN A 132 -15.50 -33.77 -4.79
CA GLN A 132 -15.87 -35.13 -5.22
C GLN A 132 -17.39 -35.30 -5.39
N ALA A 133 -18.19 -34.63 -4.55
CA ALA A 133 -19.65 -34.58 -4.66
C ALA A 133 -20.15 -33.89 -5.95
N LEU A 134 -19.30 -33.14 -6.66
CA LEU A 134 -19.60 -32.41 -7.89
C LEU A 134 -18.82 -32.94 -9.12
N GLN A 135 -18.12 -34.09 -9.02
CA GLN A 135 -17.28 -34.64 -10.10
C GLN A 135 -16.19 -33.67 -10.63
N TRP A 136 -15.74 -32.72 -9.80
CA TRP A 136 -14.78 -31.70 -10.23
C TRP A 136 -13.34 -32.21 -10.05
N ASN A 137 -12.60 -32.36 -11.16
CA ASN A 137 -11.17 -32.72 -11.14
C ASN A 137 -10.30 -31.50 -10.76
N LYS A 138 -9.13 -31.72 -10.16
CA LYS A 138 -8.20 -30.64 -9.74
C LYS A 138 -7.81 -29.77 -10.94
N VAL A 139 -8.21 -28.50 -10.91
CA VAL A 139 -7.96 -27.54 -12.02
C VAL A 139 -6.46 -27.41 -12.32
N CYS A 140 -5.60 -27.37 -11.31
CA CYS A 140 -4.16 -27.21 -11.51
C CYS A 140 -3.44 -28.43 -12.09
N ASN A 141 -4.07 -29.60 -12.12
CA ASN A 141 -3.49 -30.76 -12.82
C ASN A 141 -3.68 -30.66 -14.34
N ILE A 142 -4.69 -29.91 -14.78
CA ILE A 142 -5.03 -29.70 -16.19
C ILE A 142 -4.42 -28.39 -16.71
N PHE A 143 -4.42 -27.33 -15.89
CA PHE A 143 -3.96 -25.98 -16.27
C PHE A 143 -2.83 -25.48 -15.35
N THR A 144 -1.68 -26.15 -15.42
CA THR A 144 -0.49 -25.82 -14.60
C THR A 144 0.01 -24.39 -14.79
N ARG A 145 0.02 -23.88 -16.03
CA ARG A 145 0.51 -22.53 -16.37
C ARG A 145 -0.36 -21.42 -15.76
N PHE A 146 -1.68 -21.53 -15.89
CA PHE A 146 -2.66 -20.60 -15.30
C PHE A 146 -2.54 -20.59 -13.77
N CYS A 147 -2.46 -21.77 -13.14
CA CYS A 147 -2.27 -21.85 -11.70
C CYS A 147 -0.96 -21.22 -11.23
N GLN A 148 0.12 -21.37 -11.99
CA GLN A 148 1.40 -20.72 -11.67
C GLN A 148 1.30 -19.19 -11.78
N GLN A 149 0.58 -18.66 -12.77
CA GLN A 149 0.34 -17.21 -12.92
C GLN A 149 -0.53 -16.65 -11.80
N VAL A 150 -1.61 -17.36 -11.44
CA VAL A 150 -2.50 -17.02 -10.31
C VAL A 150 -1.75 -17.05 -8.98
N ALA A 151 -0.99 -18.11 -8.71
CA ALA A 151 -0.14 -18.19 -7.52
C ALA A 151 0.88 -17.05 -7.50
N GLY A 152 1.53 -16.74 -8.62
CA GLY A 152 2.44 -15.62 -8.76
C GLY A 152 1.80 -14.28 -8.41
N SER A 153 0.59 -14.01 -8.90
CA SER A 153 -0.15 -12.79 -8.55
C SER A 153 -0.49 -12.72 -7.07
N LEU A 154 -0.97 -13.81 -6.47
CA LEU A 154 -1.31 -13.84 -5.04
C LEU A 154 -0.08 -13.55 -4.17
N VAL A 155 1.07 -14.12 -4.52
CA VAL A 155 2.35 -13.85 -3.83
C VAL A 155 2.75 -12.39 -4.01
N CYS A 156 2.71 -11.85 -5.23
CA CYS A 156 3.04 -10.45 -5.51
C CYS A 156 2.09 -9.48 -4.77
N GLY A 157 0.78 -9.75 -4.80
CA GLY A 157 -0.25 -8.96 -4.12
C GLY A 157 -0.10 -9.00 -2.59
N GLY A 158 0.19 -10.17 -2.04
CA GLY A 158 0.48 -10.34 -0.61
C GLY A 158 1.73 -9.58 -0.16
N LEU A 159 2.82 -9.66 -0.92
CA LEU A 159 4.04 -8.89 -0.65
C LEU A 159 3.80 -7.37 -0.78
N ALA A 160 3.03 -6.94 -1.78
CA ALA A 160 2.64 -5.54 -1.94
C ALA A 160 1.80 -5.03 -0.75
N ALA A 161 0.86 -5.84 -0.26
CA ALA A 161 0.04 -5.53 0.91
C ALA A 161 0.91 -5.40 2.18
N ALA A 162 1.83 -6.35 2.41
CA ALA A 162 2.76 -6.31 3.53
C ALA A 162 3.68 -5.07 3.47
N GLY A 163 4.26 -4.77 2.30
CA GLY A 163 5.08 -3.57 2.11
C GLY A 163 4.31 -2.28 2.35
N THR A 164 3.06 -2.21 1.88
CA THR A 164 2.19 -1.05 2.11
C THR A 164 1.80 -0.91 3.59
N ALA A 165 1.66 -2.02 4.33
CA ALA A 165 1.45 -1.99 5.78
C ALA A 165 2.68 -1.44 6.53
N VAL A 166 3.89 -1.79 6.11
CA VAL A 166 5.13 -1.22 6.67
C VAL A 166 5.22 0.28 6.37
N LEU A 167 4.93 0.69 5.12
CA LEU A 167 4.86 2.11 4.75
C LEU A 167 3.85 2.88 5.60
N SER A 168 2.70 2.28 5.89
CA SER A 168 1.70 2.86 6.78
C SER A 168 2.21 3.08 8.21
N ALA A 169 2.98 2.13 8.76
CA ALA A 169 3.61 2.28 10.07
C ALA A 169 4.68 3.40 10.07
N LEU A 170 5.48 3.51 8.99
CA LEU A 170 6.45 4.59 8.82
C LEU A 170 5.75 5.96 8.70
N SER A 171 4.66 6.03 7.95
CA SER A 171 3.82 7.22 7.81
C SER A 171 3.26 7.67 9.16
N ALA A 172 2.76 6.73 9.97
CA ALA A 172 2.28 7.00 11.33
C ALA A 172 3.40 7.50 12.24
N ARG A 173 4.57 6.85 12.23
CA ARG A 173 5.74 7.29 13.01
C ARG A 173 6.15 8.72 12.65
N ASN A 174 6.13 9.04 11.35
CA ASN A 174 6.44 10.39 10.86
C ASN A 174 5.38 11.41 11.29
N LEU A 175 4.10 11.03 11.28
CA LEU A 175 3.01 11.87 11.79
C LEU A 175 3.17 12.17 13.28
N PHE A 176 3.41 11.16 14.11
CA PHE A 176 3.55 11.37 15.56
C PHE A 176 4.79 12.21 15.92
N ARG A 177 5.89 12.09 15.16
CA ARG A 177 7.07 12.96 15.33
C ARG A 177 6.79 14.44 15.03
N LEU A 178 5.77 14.76 14.24
CA LEU A 178 5.35 16.14 13.97
C LEU A 178 4.54 16.76 15.14
N TYR A 179 4.13 15.96 16.12
CA TYR A 179 3.50 16.40 17.36
C TYR A 179 4.46 16.17 18.55
N PRO A 180 5.53 16.97 18.70
CA PRO A 180 6.17 17.08 20.01
C PRO A 180 5.13 17.66 20.96
N SER A 181 4.81 16.92 22.01
CA SER A 181 3.75 17.22 22.97
C SER A 181 3.76 18.68 23.41
N LEU A 182 2.56 19.27 23.49
CA LEU A 182 2.19 20.56 24.06
C LEU A 182 2.52 20.68 25.58
N SER A 183 3.50 19.93 26.07
CA SER A 183 3.98 19.93 27.44
C SER A 183 5.05 20.99 27.63
N HIS A 184 4.77 22.23 27.23
CA HIS A 184 5.44 23.36 27.89
C HIS A 184 4.48 23.78 29.01
N PRO A 185 4.83 23.56 30.30
CA PRO A 185 4.10 24.19 31.38
C PRO A 185 4.07 25.69 31.08
N HIS A 186 2.88 26.27 31.14
CA HIS A 186 2.72 27.71 31.10
C HIS A 186 3.63 28.27 32.22
N PRO A 187 4.62 29.13 31.93
CA PRO A 187 5.32 29.80 33.01
C PRO A 187 4.26 30.61 33.76
N HIS A 188 4.05 30.27 35.04
CA HIS A 188 3.27 31.09 35.94
C HIS A 188 3.85 32.50 35.92
N PRO A 189 3.05 33.56 35.76
CA PRO A 189 3.55 34.92 35.92
C PRO A 189 4.03 35.09 37.38
N HIS A 190 5.33 35.32 37.56
CA HIS A 190 5.88 35.75 38.84
C HIS A 190 5.29 37.13 39.20
N PRO A 191 4.72 37.32 40.40
CA PRO A 191 4.24 38.62 40.81
C PRO A 191 5.42 39.54 41.17
N HIS A 192 5.38 40.74 40.60
CA HIS A 192 5.94 42.03 41.00
C HIS A 192 7.24 42.10 41.85
N ARG A 193 8.23 42.82 41.33
CA ARG A 193 9.08 43.69 42.15
C ARG A 193 9.30 45.03 41.46
N SER A 194 8.50 46.03 41.82
CA SER A 194 8.73 47.43 41.48
C SER A 194 9.86 47.97 42.37
N SER A 195 11.07 48.08 41.83
CA SER A 195 12.13 48.89 42.43
C SER A 195 11.90 50.35 42.02
N SER A 196 11.30 51.13 42.93
CA SER A 196 11.29 52.59 42.87
C SER A 196 12.68 53.07 43.33
N THR A 197 13.48 53.57 42.40
CA THR A 197 14.73 54.30 42.71
C THR A 197 14.42 55.78 42.82
N LYS A 198 14.79 56.35 43.98
CA LYS A 198 14.96 57.78 44.22
C LYS A 198 16.06 58.36 43.33
#